data_AF-A0A6A5BN50-F1
#
_entry.id   AF-A0A6A5BN50-F1
#
_cell.length_a   1.000
_cell.length_b   1.000
_cell.length_c   1.000
_cell.angle_alpha   90.00
_cell.angle_beta   90.00
_cell.angle_gamma   90.00
#
_symmetry.space_group_name_H-M   'P 1'
#
loop_
_entity.id
_entity.type
_entity.pdbx_description
1 polymer ?
#
loop_
_entity_poly.entity_id
_entity_poly.type
_entity_poly.pdbx_seq_one_letter_code
_entity_poly.pdbx_strand_id
1 'polypeptide(L)'
;MTSLIYCTDPKVIKSLFTKYDSKKLGHISMTDLGQLTSDLGFNFDQDELLALSMYLDKNSDGNVTLDEFQQYWIKIASAHELTVLEKRMELLTQAATMFKKYDTNANRVLSSDEFEKFYKELYQHRNDASMQEVQQAMQGLDLDKNGVISFQEFIIWLNWLNLN
;
A
#
# COMPACT_ATOMS: atom_id res chain seq x y z
N MET A 1 26.97 -11.87 -15.23
CA MET A 1 26.45 -10.62 -14.64
C MET A 1 25.20 -10.23 -15.41
N THR A 2 24.04 -10.78 -15.05
CA THR A 2 22.76 -10.26 -15.54
C THR A 2 22.60 -8.89 -14.89
N SER A 3 22.75 -7.84 -15.69
CA SER A 3 22.41 -6.49 -15.27
C SER A 3 20.95 -6.52 -14.84
N LEU A 4 20.69 -6.32 -13.55
CA LEU A 4 19.35 -6.15 -13.02
C LEU A 4 18.81 -4.85 -13.61
N ILE A 5 17.99 -4.96 -14.67
CA ILE A 5 17.30 -3.81 -15.22
C ILE A 5 16.10 -3.58 -14.32
N TYR A 6 16.29 -2.84 -13.23
CA TYR A 6 15.19 -2.27 -12.47
C TYR A 6 14.47 -1.26 -13.36
N CYS A 7 13.49 -1.74 -14.10
CA CYS A 7 12.87 -0.98 -15.16
C CYS A 7 11.70 -0.16 -14.61
N THR A 8 11.85 1.16 -14.64
CA THR A 8 10.78 2.12 -14.36
C THR A 8 10.25 2.79 -15.65
N ASP A 9 10.68 2.33 -16.83
CA ASP A 9 10.22 2.88 -18.11
C ASP A 9 8.72 2.61 -18.29
N PRO A 10 7.88 3.67 -18.44
CA PRO A 10 6.44 3.52 -18.61
C PRO A 10 6.03 2.62 -19.78
N LYS A 11 6.84 2.54 -20.85
CA LYS A 11 6.57 1.66 -22.00
C LYS A 11 6.77 0.20 -21.65
N VAL A 12 7.84 -0.12 -20.91
CA VAL A 12 8.11 -1.49 -20.45
C VAL A 12 7.05 -1.92 -19.44
N ILE A 13 6.74 -1.06 -18.48
CA ILE A 13 5.66 -1.30 -17.50
C ILE A 13 4.34 -1.57 -18.23
N LYS A 14 3.94 -0.73 -19.19
CA LYS A 14 2.71 -0.93 -19.96
C LYS A 14 2.71 -2.24 -20.75
N SER A 15 3.84 -2.61 -21.35
CA SER A 15 3.97 -3.86 -22.10
C SER A 15 3.85 -5.08 -21.19
N LEU A 16 4.50 -5.06 -20.03
CA LEU A 16 4.40 -6.15 -19.04
C LEU A 16 3.01 -6.23 -18.44
N PHE A 17 2.42 -5.09 -18.06
CA PHE A 17 1.05 -5.06 -17.55
C PHE A 17 0.06 -5.64 -18.55
N THR A 18 0.17 -5.31 -19.84
CA THR A 18 -0.70 -5.88 -20.90
C THR A 18 -0.48 -7.38 -21.09
N LYS A 19 0.73 -7.89 -20.84
CA LYS A 19 1.03 -9.34 -20.87
C LYS A 19 0.29 -10.07 -19.74
N TYR A 20 0.20 -9.47 -18.56
CA TYR A 20 -0.42 -10.07 -17.39
C TYR A 20 -1.95 -9.82 -17.31
N ASP A 21 -2.43 -8.69 -17.82
CA ASP A 21 -3.85 -8.44 -18.08
C ASP A 21 -4.34 -9.16 -19.36
N SER A 22 -4.18 -10.49 -19.38
CA SER A 22 -4.55 -11.35 -20.51
C SER A 22 -6.04 -11.26 -20.87
N LYS A 23 -6.88 -10.94 -19.88
CA LYS A 23 -8.33 -10.77 -20.03
C LYS A 23 -8.74 -9.37 -20.46
N LYS A 24 -7.80 -8.42 -20.57
CA LYS A 24 -8.04 -7.01 -20.92
C LYS A 24 -9.10 -6.35 -20.03
N LEU A 25 -9.05 -6.67 -18.75
CA LEU A 25 -9.95 -6.09 -17.75
C LEU A 25 -9.51 -4.67 -17.36
N GLY A 26 -8.29 -4.26 -17.72
CA GLY A 26 -7.70 -2.98 -17.34
C GLY A 26 -7.05 -3.01 -15.95
N HIS A 27 -7.06 -4.16 -15.30
CA HIS A 27 -6.51 -4.36 -13.96
C HIS A 27 -5.88 -5.76 -13.82
N ILE A 28 -5.00 -5.92 -12.85
CA ILE A 28 -4.33 -7.18 -12.53
C ILE A 28 -4.65 -7.64 -11.12
N SER A 29 -4.62 -8.95 -10.91
CA SER A 29 -4.77 -9.55 -9.57
C SER A 29 -3.46 -9.52 -8.79
N MET A 30 -3.51 -9.83 -7.49
CA MET A 30 -2.31 -9.97 -6.65
C MET A 30 -1.35 -11.06 -7.16
N THR A 31 -1.88 -12.14 -7.75
CA THR A 31 -1.06 -13.22 -8.33
C THR A 31 -0.30 -12.72 -9.55
N ASP A 32 -0.96 -11.94 -10.39
CA ASP A 32 -0.36 -11.34 -11.60
C ASP A 32 0.66 -10.26 -11.23
N LEU A 33 0.38 -9.49 -10.18
CA LEU A 33 1.30 -8.48 -9.63
C LEU A 33 2.65 -9.08 -9.27
N GLY A 34 2.68 -10.24 -8.59
CA GLY A 34 3.93 -10.91 -8.22
C GLY A 34 4.76 -11.40 -9.40
N GLN A 35 4.11 -11.83 -10.48
CA GLN A 35 4.81 -12.24 -11.70
C GLN A 35 5.32 -11.02 -12.48
N LEU A 36 4.53 -9.94 -12.51
CA LEU A 36 4.92 -8.68 -13.11
C LEU A 36 6.15 -8.08 -12.41
N THR A 37 6.16 -8.03 -11.08
CA THR A 37 7.32 -7.51 -10.33
C THR A 37 8.55 -8.39 -10.51
N SER A 38 8.38 -9.73 -10.59
CA SER A 38 9.49 -10.66 -10.88
C SER A 38 10.09 -10.41 -12.26
N ASP A 39 9.26 -10.20 -13.28
CA ASP A 39 9.69 -9.82 -14.64
C ASP A 39 10.40 -8.43 -14.66
N LEU A 40 10.06 -7.54 -13.73
CA LEU A 40 10.76 -6.26 -13.51
C LEU A 40 12.05 -6.39 -12.69
N GLY A 41 12.41 -7.60 -12.26
CA GLY A 41 13.63 -7.89 -11.52
C GLY A 41 13.49 -7.83 -9.99
N PHE A 42 12.26 -7.77 -9.46
CA PHE A 42 11.97 -7.74 -8.03
C PHE A 42 11.17 -8.97 -7.61
N ASN A 43 11.73 -9.75 -6.69
CA ASN A 43 11.01 -10.88 -6.11
C ASN A 43 10.56 -10.49 -4.71
N PHE A 44 9.25 -10.40 -4.53
CA PHE A 44 8.62 -10.11 -3.25
C PHE A 44 7.95 -11.37 -2.70
N ASP A 45 7.93 -11.51 -1.38
CA ASP A 45 7.15 -12.55 -0.71
C ASP A 45 5.65 -12.21 -0.66
N GLN A 46 4.84 -13.08 -0.06
CA GLN A 46 3.38 -12.88 -0.01
C GLN A 46 2.96 -11.66 0.81
N ASP A 47 3.67 -11.36 1.90
CA ASP A 47 3.33 -10.25 2.79
C ASP A 47 3.75 -8.93 2.15
N GLU A 48 4.91 -8.91 1.48
CA GLU A 48 5.38 -7.79 0.68
C GLU A 48 4.47 -7.51 -0.52
N LEU A 49 4.02 -8.55 -1.24
CA LEU A 49 3.07 -8.40 -2.34
C LEU A 49 1.72 -7.90 -1.88
N LEU A 50 1.25 -8.35 -0.72
CA LEU A 50 0.03 -7.84 -0.11
C LEU A 50 0.17 -6.35 0.20
N ALA A 51 1.25 -5.96 0.89
CA ALA A 51 1.53 -4.58 1.24
C ALA A 51 1.68 -3.68 0.01
N LEU A 52 2.39 -4.16 -1.01
CA LEU A 52 2.50 -3.48 -2.29
C LEU A 52 1.13 -3.33 -2.95
N SER A 53 0.31 -4.38 -2.97
CA SER A 53 -1.02 -4.33 -3.57
C SER A 53 -1.91 -3.28 -2.88
N MET A 54 -1.88 -3.20 -1.55
CA MET A 54 -2.66 -2.20 -0.79
C MET A 54 -2.13 -0.78 -1.04
N TYR A 55 -0.82 -0.63 -1.24
CA TYR A 55 -0.23 0.66 -1.56
C TYR A 55 -0.56 1.14 -2.98
N LEU A 56 -0.58 0.22 -3.95
CA LEU A 56 -0.91 0.52 -5.35
C LEU A 56 -2.41 0.76 -5.55
N ASP A 57 -3.25 -0.01 -4.87
CA ASP A 57 -4.72 0.04 -4.89
C ASP A 57 -5.22 1.31 -4.19
N LYS A 58 -5.21 2.43 -4.92
CA LYS A 58 -5.57 3.74 -4.38
C LYS A 58 -7.07 3.85 -4.09
N ASN A 59 -7.88 3.23 -4.94
CA ASN A 59 -9.33 3.29 -4.84
C ASN A 59 -9.90 2.22 -3.88
N SER A 60 -9.05 1.33 -3.34
CA SER A 60 -9.41 0.24 -2.43
C SER A 60 -10.42 -0.75 -3.01
N ASP A 61 -10.44 -0.93 -4.34
CA ASP A 61 -11.36 -1.85 -5.03
C ASP A 61 -10.84 -3.30 -5.09
N GLY A 62 -9.61 -3.53 -4.60
CA GLY A 62 -8.97 -4.84 -4.56
C GLY A 62 -8.21 -5.20 -5.83
N ASN A 63 -8.25 -4.36 -6.86
CA ASN A 63 -7.53 -4.54 -8.10
C ASN A 63 -6.49 -3.43 -8.28
N VAL A 64 -5.46 -3.72 -9.07
CA VAL A 64 -4.46 -2.72 -9.43
C VAL A 64 -4.61 -2.42 -10.91
N THR A 65 -4.96 -1.19 -11.25
CA THR A 65 -5.01 -0.70 -12.63
C THR A 65 -3.61 -0.32 -13.14
N LEU A 66 -3.45 -0.19 -14.45
CA LEU A 66 -2.19 0.28 -15.04
C LEU A 66 -1.79 1.67 -14.53
N ASP A 67 -2.76 2.56 -14.39
CA ASP A 67 -2.54 3.95 -13.96
C ASP A 67 -2.08 3.99 -12.50
N GLU A 68 -2.72 3.20 -11.63
CA GLU A 68 -2.29 3.00 -10.24
C GLU A 68 -0.89 2.41 -10.17
N PHE A 69 -0.63 1.34 -10.92
CA PHE A 69 0.69 0.75 -10.98
C PHE A 69 1.74 1.78 -11.41
N GLN A 70 1.55 2.48 -12.53
CA GLN A 70 2.53 3.46 -13.01
C GLN A 70 2.78 4.61 -12.02
N GLN A 71 1.73 5.14 -11.40
CA GLN A 71 1.85 6.28 -10.49
C GLN A 71 2.58 5.91 -9.20
N TYR A 72 2.32 4.73 -8.65
CA TYR A 72 2.79 4.36 -7.32
C TYR A 72 4.02 3.45 -7.35
N TRP A 73 4.17 2.60 -8.38
CA TRP A 73 5.38 1.81 -8.61
C TRP A 73 6.60 2.70 -8.75
N ILE A 74 6.52 3.77 -9.55
CA ILE A 74 7.67 4.68 -9.74
C ILE A 74 8.09 5.29 -8.41
N LYS A 75 7.16 5.70 -7.53
CA LYS A 75 7.51 6.29 -6.23
C LYS A 75 8.34 5.35 -5.35
N ILE A 76 8.09 4.04 -5.46
CA ILE A 76 8.80 3.02 -4.70
C ILE A 76 10.09 2.59 -5.43
N ALA A 77 9.99 2.27 -6.71
CA ALA A 77 11.06 1.70 -7.54
C ALA A 77 12.06 2.73 -8.11
N SER A 78 11.75 4.03 -8.09
CA SER A 78 12.71 5.09 -8.49
C SER A 78 13.79 5.35 -7.43
N ALA A 79 13.76 4.61 -6.32
CA ALA A 79 14.87 4.55 -5.40
C ALA A 79 16.11 4.06 -6.16
N HIS A 80 17.09 4.96 -6.38
CA HIS A 80 18.33 4.65 -7.08
C HIS A 80 19.23 3.66 -6.29
N GLU A 81 18.80 3.29 -5.08
CA GLU A 81 19.47 2.35 -4.20
C GLU A 81 18.49 1.24 -3.78
N LEU A 82 18.88 -0.02 -4.00
CA LEU A 82 18.09 -1.19 -3.58
C LEU A 82 17.80 -1.19 -2.08
N THR A 83 18.75 -0.70 -1.28
CA THR A 83 18.64 -0.57 0.17
C THR A 83 17.50 0.36 0.60
N VAL A 84 17.13 1.33 -0.24
CA VAL A 84 15.99 2.22 0.01
C VAL A 84 14.68 1.52 -0.33
N LEU A 85 14.65 0.73 -1.41
CA LEU A 85 13.49 -0.08 -1.75
C LEU A 85 13.19 -1.11 -0.65
N GLU A 86 14.20 -1.87 -0.21
CA GLU A 86 14.07 -2.88 0.84
C GLU A 86 13.48 -2.27 2.12
N LYS A 87 14.02 -1.11 2.56
CA LYS A 87 13.48 -0.39 3.73
C LYS A 87 12.04 0.08 3.53
N ARG A 88 11.69 0.56 2.34
CA ARG A 88 10.32 1.00 2.04
C ARG A 88 9.35 -0.17 2.07
N MET A 89 9.75 -1.30 1.51
CA MET A 89 8.97 -2.54 1.53
C MET A 89 8.81 -3.05 2.96
N GLU A 90 9.86 -3.05 3.77
CA GLU A 90 9.79 -3.42 5.19
C GLU A 90 8.77 -2.57 5.95
N LEU A 91 8.79 -1.24 5.76
CA LEU A 91 7.84 -0.32 6.39
C LEU A 91 6.41 -0.50 5.88
N LEU A 92 6.24 -0.73 4.57
CA LEU A 92 4.92 -1.03 3.99
C LEU A 92 4.36 -2.34 4.54
N THR A 93 5.18 -3.38 4.66
CA THR A 93 4.78 -4.68 5.20
C THR A 93 4.38 -4.57 6.67
N GLN A 94 5.11 -3.78 7.47
CA GLN A 94 4.72 -3.48 8.86
C GLN A 94 3.39 -2.74 8.92
N ALA A 95 3.22 -1.68 8.11
CA ALA A 95 1.97 -0.93 8.06
C ALA A 95 0.79 -1.80 7.61
N ALA A 96 0.97 -2.64 6.58
CA ALA A 96 -0.05 -3.55 6.08
C ALA A 96 -0.45 -4.60 7.12
N THR A 97 0.53 -5.12 7.87
CA THR A 97 0.28 -6.06 8.97
C THR A 97 -0.55 -5.40 10.07
N MET A 98 -0.21 -4.17 10.45
CA MET A 98 -1.00 -3.41 11.43
C MET A 98 -2.40 -3.13 10.89
N PHE A 99 -2.52 -2.64 9.66
CA PHE A 99 -3.80 -2.32 9.04
C PHE A 99 -4.73 -3.54 9.00
N LYS A 100 -4.24 -4.67 8.47
CA LYS A 100 -4.96 -5.94 8.35
C LYS A 100 -5.42 -6.49 9.70
N LYS A 101 -4.68 -6.22 10.78
CA LYS A 101 -5.08 -6.63 12.12
C LYS A 101 -6.42 -6.00 12.54
N TYR A 102 -6.71 -4.78 12.09
CA TYR A 102 -7.90 -4.04 12.48
C TYR A 102 -8.95 -3.93 11.39
N ASP A 103 -8.59 -4.09 10.12
CA ASP A 103 -9.53 -4.29 9.00
C ASP A 103 -10.17 -5.70 9.12
N THR A 104 -11.17 -5.80 9.99
CA THR A 104 -11.76 -7.09 10.39
C THR A 104 -12.70 -7.67 9.35
N ASN A 105 -13.30 -6.81 8.53
CA ASN A 105 -14.18 -7.22 7.43
C ASN A 105 -13.43 -7.40 6.10
N ALA A 106 -12.11 -7.12 6.07
CA ALA A 106 -11.22 -7.24 4.92
C ALA A 106 -11.69 -6.39 3.72
N ASN A 107 -12.28 -5.23 3.97
CA ASN A 107 -12.75 -4.31 2.95
C ASN A 107 -11.68 -3.29 2.51
N ARG A 108 -10.44 -3.42 3.03
CA ARG A 108 -9.26 -2.60 2.70
C ARG A 108 -9.33 -1.14 3.17
N VAL A 109 -10.31 -0.81 4.01
CA VAL A 109 -10.45 0.49 4.67
C VAL A 109 -10.65 0.28 6.17
N LEU A 110 -10.26 1.23 7.01
CA LEU A 110 -10.63 1.19 8.43
C LEU A 110 -11.86 2.06 8.65
N SER A 111 -12.95 1.43 9.08
CA SER A 111 -14.09 2.15 9.62
C SER A 111 -13.73 2.86 10.94
N SER A 112 -14.58 3.79 11.39
CA SER A 112 -14.41 4.47 12.69
C SER A 112 -14.21 3.48 13.85
N ASP A 113 -14.98 2.40 13.88
CA ASP A 113 -14.92 1.40 14.95
C ASP A 113 -13.62 0.56 14.90
N GLU A 114 -13.12 0.31 13.70
CA GLU A 114 -11.86 -0.42 13.49
C GLU A 114 -10.65 0.45 13.82
N PHE A 115 -10.68 1.73 13.39
CA PHE A 115 -9.67 2.70 13.74
C PHE A 115 -9.64 3.01 15.24
N GLU A 116 -10.79 3.06 15.92
CA GLU A 116 -10.86 3.26 17.36
C GLU A 116 -10.13 2.15 18.12
N LYS A 117 -10.31 0.89 17.71
CA LYS A 117 -9.61 -0.26 18.31
C LYS A 117 -8.10 -0.15 18.10
N PHE A 118 -7.68 0.19 16.88
CA PHE A 118 -6.27 0.45 16.56
C PHE A 118 -5.69 1.54 17.44
N TYR A 119 -6.34 2.70 17.50
CA TYR A 119 -5.87 3.87 18.23
C TYR A 119 -5.75 3.56 19.73
N LYS A 120 -6.77 2.92 20.31
CA LYS A 120 -6.72 2.51 21.73
C LYS A 120 -5.56 1.58 22.01
N GLU A 121 -5.31 0.58 21.16
CA GLU A 121 -4.20 -0.36 21.36
C GLU A 121 -2.83 0.33 21.26
N LEU A 122 -2.63 1.21 20.27
CA LEU A 122 -1.38 1.94 20.08
C LEU A 122 -1.07 2.87 21.26
N TYR A 123 -2.11 3.45 21.86
CA TYR A 123 -2.00 4.39 22.98
C TYR A 123 -2.36 3.78 24.34
N GLN A 124 -2.34 2.45 24.51
CA GLN A 124 -2.64 1.76 25.79
C GLN A 124 -1.76 2.23 26.98
N HIS A 125 -0.63 2.90 26.74
CA HIS A 125 0.16 3.57 27.79
C HIS A 125 -0.42 4.92 28.26
N ARG A 126 -1.44 5.45 27.58
CA ARG A 126 -2.27 6.59 28.00
C ARG A 126 -3.64 6.06 28.41
N ASN A 127 -3.84 5.92 29.71
CA ASN A 127 -5.03 5.31 30.33
C ASN A 127 -6.37 6.05 30.10
N ASP A 128 -6.44 7.10 29.27
CA ASP A 128 -7.63 7.97 29.14
C ASP A 128 -8.01 8.41 27.72
N ALA A 129 -7.45 7.80 26.66
CA ALA A 129 -7.70 8.24 25.29
C ALA A 129 -9.21 8.41 25.02
N SER A 130 -9.65 9.66 24.94
CA SER A 130 -11.09 9.96 24.95
C SER A 130 -11.68 9.72 23.56
N MET A 131 -12.99 9.49 23.48
CA MET A 131 -13.70 9.41 22.19
C MET A 131 -13.52 10.67 21.34
N GLN A 132 -13.31 11.83 21.96
CA GLN A 132 -12.99 13.06 21.25
C GLN A 132 -11.61 13.02 20.61
N GLU A 133 -10.60 12.43 21.27
CA GLU A 133 -9.25 12.33 20.70
C GLU A 133 -9.20 11.35 19.54
N VAL A 134 -9.88 10.20 19.66
CA VAL A 134 -10.00 9.23 18.55
C VAL A 134 -10.66 9.91 17.34
N GLN A 135 -11.74 10.66 17.57
CA GLN A 135 -12.47 11.33 16.51
C GLN A 135 -11.66 12.47 15.88
N GLN A 136 -10.89 13.22 16.67
CA GLN A 136 -9.97 14.24 16.17
C GLN A 136 -8.80 13.63 15.38
N ALA A 137 -8.25 12.51 15.85
CA ALA A 137 -7.24 11.77 15.12
C ALA A 137 -7.80 11.29 13.78
N MET A 138 -8.98 10.66 13.79
CA MET A 138 -9.64 10.21 12.58
C MET A 138 -9.89 11.35 11.59
N GLN A 139 -10.35 12.52 12.05
CA GLN A 139 -10.49 13.72 11.19
C GLN A 139 -9.17 14.24 10.62
N GLY A 140 -8.05 14.01 11.31
CA GLY A 140 -6.72 14.34 10.82
C GLY A 140 -6.18 13.31 9.80
N LEU A 141 -6.64 12.06 9.86
CA LEU A 141 -6.29 11.01 8.92
C LEU A 141 -7.17 10.99 7.67
N ASP A 142 -8.49 11.22 7.82
CA ASP A 142 -9.48 11.19 6.75
C ASP A 142 -9.37 12.47 5.89
N LEU A 143 -8.43 12.44 4.94
CA LEU A 143 -8.05 13.59 4.12
C LEU A 143 -9.10 13.89 3.05
N ASP A 144 -9.74 12.86 2.50
CA ASP A 144 -10.78 13.00 1.49
C ASP A 144 -12.19 13.18 2.09
N LYS A 145 -12.34 12.97 3.41
CA LYS A 145 -13.57 13.13 4.20
C LYS A 145 -14.66 12.14 3.81
N ASN A 146 -14.28 10.94 3.40
CA ASN A 146 -15.21 9.87 3.04
C ASN A 146 -15.72 9.08 4.27
N GLY A 147 -15.18 9.34 5.47
CA GLY A 147 -15.59 8.72 6.73
C GLY A 147 -14.93 7.37 7.03
N VAL A 148 -13.96 6.94 6.21
CA VAL A 148 -13.12 5.75 6.43
C VAL A 148 -11.66 6.12 6.24
N ILE A 149 -10.75 5.32 6.80
CA ILE A 149 -9.30 5.52 6.61
C ILE A 149 -8.79 4.52 5.58
N SER A 150 -8.36 5.02 4.43
CA SER A 150 -7.67 4.24 3.40
C SER A 150 -6.26 3.84 3.84
N PHE A 151 -5.67 2.86 3.16
CA PHE A 151 -4.29 2.47 3.42
C PHE A 151 -3.30 3.63 3.18
N GLN A 152 -3.56 4.49 2.18
CA GLN A 152 -2.74 5.67 1.88
C GLN A 152 -2.80 6.72 2.98
N GLU A 153 -3.97 6.97 3.56
CA GLU A 153 -4.12 7.89 4.70
C GLU A 153 -3.42 7.34 5.94
N PHE A 154 -3.52 6.03 6.16
CA PHE A 154 -2.85 5.34 7.26
C PHE A 154 -1.32 5.49 7.20
N ILE A 155 -0.70 5.24 6.04
CA ILE A 155 0.77 5.37 5.89
C ILE A 155 1.26 6.82 5.96
N ILE A 156 0.46 7.78 5.47
CA ILE A 156 0.78 9.22 5.56
C ILE A 156 0.80 9.62 7.03
N TRP A 157 -0.20 9.19 7.80
CA TRP A 157 -0.28 9.51 9.22
C TRP A 157 0.86 8.92 10.03
N LEU A 158 1.26 7.69 9.74
CA LEU A 158 2.42 7.08 10.39
C LEU A 158 3.71 7.87 10.13
N ASN A 159 3.78 8.66 9.05
CA ASN A 159 4.96 9.40 8.61
C ASN A 159 6.20 8.50 8.46
N TRP A 160 5.99 7.19 8.22
CA TRP A 160 7.07 6.21 8.09
C TRP A 160 7.73 6.27 6.71
N LEU A 161 6.99 6.77 5.72
CA LEU A 161 7.43 6.83 4.34
C LEU A 161 7.34 8.26 3.82
N ASN A 162 8.50 8.92 3.68
CA ASN A 162 8.57 10.22 3.01
C ASN A 162 8.55 9.98 1.49
N LEU A 163 7.33 9.91 0.94
CA LEU A 163 7.04 9.67 -0.49
C LEU A 163 6.54 10.93 -1.20
N ASN A 164 6.66 12.09 -0.51
CA ASN A 164 6.37 13.43 -1.02
C ASN A 164 7.53 13.98 -1.86
#